data_AF-A0A0R1RTT4-F1
#
_entry.id   AF-A0A0R1RTT4-F1
#
_cell.length_a   1.000
_cell.length_b   1.000
_cell.length_c   1.000
_cell.angle_alpha   90.00
_cell.angle_beta   90.00
_cell.angle_gamma   90.00
#
_symmetry.space_group_name_H-M   'P 1'
#
loop_
_entity.id
_entity.type
_entity.pdbx_description
1 polymer ?
#
loop_
_entity_poly.entity_id
_entity_poly.type
_entity_poly.pdbx_seq_one_letter_code
_entity_poly.pdbx_strand_id
1 'polypeptide(L)'
;MVGISIFGALGFGLYFLFFTGVSNQWVWASVLLIIFIIITWFSKKYVDWKHGGILLVVVIAFMGACIDIQGNPLYNEPIRLVYQHLGTLKVTNIMTSINGTTGVNYYFNIVNPSGHVVKQLNMWGVALFRFIEYLVIYSILLSMLVPMFKLVRNIKLKKES
;
A
#
# COMPACT_ATOMS: atom_id res chain seq x y z
N MET A 1 1.76 31.20 -21.29
CA MET A 1 2.41 31.24 -19.96
C MET A 1 1.74 30.32 -18.94
N VAL A 2 0.41 30.38 -18.76
CA VAL A 2 -0.34 29.55 -17.79
C VAL A 2 -0.07 28.04 -17.91
N GLY A 3 -0.03 27.48 -19.14
CA GLY A 3 0.23 26.05 -19.35
C GLY A 3 1.58 25.58 -18.79
N ILE A 4 2.66 26.35 -19.03
CA ILE A 4 4.01 26.03 -18.53
C ILE A 4 4.05 26.08 -17.01
N SER A 5 3.36 27.05 -16.39
CA SER A 5 3.26 27.16 -14.93
C SER A 5 2.52 25.98 -14.31
N ILE A 6 1.46 25.47 -14.96
CA ILE A 6 0.73 24.27 -14.51
C ILE A 6 1.63 23.03 -14.60
N PHE A 7 2.33 22.84 -15.73
CA PHE A 7 3.26 21.71 -15.87
C PHE A 7 4.42 21.79 -14.86
N GLY A 8 4.94 22.99 -14.60
CA GLY A 8 5.97 23.20 -13.58
C GLY A 8 5.48 22.86 -12.17
N ALA A 9 4.28 23.31 -11.80
CA ALA A 9 3.68 23.02 -10.50
C ALA A 9 3.38 21.51 -10.32
N LEU A 10 2.88 20.85 -11.37
CA LEU A 10 2.65 19.39 -11.36
C LEU A 10 3.97 18.62 -11.22
N GLY A 11 4.99 19.00 -11.99
CA GLY A 11 6.31 18.39 -11.91
C GLY A 11 6.95 18.55 -10.53
N PHE A 12 6.86 19.75 -9.94
CA PHE A 12 7.35 20.00 -8.58
C PHE A 12 6.57 19.21 -7.52
N GLY A 13 5.24 19.13 -7.65
CA GLY A 13 4.40 18.33 -6.76
C GLY A 13 4.73 16.83 -6.83
N LEU A 14 4.93 16.28 -8.03
CA LEU A 14 5.33 14.88 -8.23
C LEU A 14 6.73 14.61 -7.68
N TYR A 15 7.68 15.52 -7.88
CA TYR A 15 9.01 15.44 -7.30
C TYR A 15 8.94 15.38 -5.76
N PHE A 16 8.20 16.32 -5.15
CA PHE A 16 8.04 16.36 -3.70
C PHE A 16 7.37 15.09 -3.16
N LEU A 17 6.31 14.61 -3.82
CA LEU A 17 5.63 13.36 -3.48
C LEU A 17 6.57 12.16 -3.55
N PHE A 18 7.41 12.09 -4.58
CA PHE A 18 8.37 11.00 -4.73
C PHE A 18 9.38 10.95 -3.58
N PHE A 19 10.05 12.07 -3.27
CA PHE A 19 11.03 12.12 -2.19
C PHE A 19 10.41 11.91 -0.81
N THR A 20 9.22 12.48 -0.57
CA THR A 20 8.48 12.25 0.68
C THR A 20 8.02 10.81 0.79
N GLY A 21 7.59 10.19 -0.31
CA GLY A 21 7.23 8.78 -0.35
C GLY A 21 8.39 7.85 -0.03
N VAL A 22 9.58 8.10 -0.60
CA VAL A 22 10.77 7.28 -0.34
C VAL A 22 11.14 7.28 1.16
N SER A 23 10.94 8.40 1.85
CA SER A 23 11.23 8.52 3.29
C SER A 23 10.06 8.07 4.18
N ASN A 24 8.84 8.00 3.65
CA ASN A 24 7.64 7.73 4.43
C ASN A 24 6.66 6.82 3.66
N GLN A 25 6.62 5.55 4.08
CA GLN A 25 5.73 4.52 3.51
C GLN A 25 4.24 4.89 3.58
N TRP A 26 3.82 5.69 4.57
CA TRP A 26 2.42 6.13 4.71
C TRP A 26 1.98 7.02 3.54
N VAL A 27 2.91 7.79 2.97
CA VAL A 27 2.64 8.63 1.81
C VAL A 27 2.34 7.77 0.60
N TRP A 28 3.13 6.72 0.34
CA TRP A 28 2.86 5.81 -0.77
C TRP A 28 1.56 5.03 -0.60
N ALA A 29 1.26 4.56 0.62
CA ALA A 29 -0.02 3.91 0.90
C ALA A 29 -1.20 4.86 0.60
N SER A 30 -1.09 6.14 0.97
CA SER A 30 -2.10 7.16 0.68
C SER A 30 -2.23 7.44 -0.81
N VAL A 31 -1.11 7.52 -1.54
CA VAL A 31 -1.10 7.70 -3.00
C VAL A 31 -1.81 6.54 -3.70
N LEU A 32 -1.51 5.29 -3.33
CA LEU A 32 -2.20 4.12 -3.88
C LEU A 32 -3.70 4.14 -3.59
N LEU A 33 -4.09 4.51 -2.37
CA LEU A 33 -5.50 4.62 -2.00
C LEU A 33 -6.22 5.69 -2.85
N ILE A 34 -5.60 6.86 -3.05
CA ILE A 34 -6.17 7.93 -3.88
C ILE A 34 -6.32 7.46 -5.32
N ILE A 35 -5.29 6.82 -5.90
CA ILE A 35 -5.36 6.25 -7.25
C ILE A 35 -6.50 5.24 -7.36
N PHE A 36 -6.63 4.33 -6.39
CA PHE A 36 -7.71 3.35 -6.35
C PHE A 36 -9.09 4.02 -6.30
N ILE A 37 -9.27 5.03 -5.46
CA ILE A 37 -10.53 5.79 -5.35
C ILE A 37 -10.86 6.50 -6.66
N ILE A 38 -9.89 7.18 -7.27
CA ILE A 38 -10.07 7.91 -8.54
C ILE A 38 -10.50 6.93 -9.64
N ILE A 39 -9.76 5.83 -9.83
CA ILE A 39 -10.08 4.82 -10.85
C ILE A 39 -11.49 4.25 -10.59
N THR A 40 -11.78 3.88 -9.35
CA THR A 40 -13.09 3.32 -8.97
C THR A 40 -14.20 4.34 -9.20
N TRP A 41 -14.00 5.62 -8.93
CA TRP A 41 -14.99 6.68 -9.13
C TRP A 41 -15.34 6.87 -10.62
N PHE A 42 -14.32 7.04 -11.47
CA PHE A 42 -14.51 7.32 -12.89
C PHE A 42 -14.95 6.05 -13.66
N SER A 43 -14.41 4.88 -13.28
CA SER A 43 -14.63 3.62 -13.97
C SER A 43 -15.60 2.67 -13.24
N LYS A 44 -16.39 3.14 -12.28
CA LYS A 44 -17.38 2.35 -11.49
C LYS A 44 -18.32 1.42 -12.27
N LYS A 45 -18.52 1.65 -13.57
CA LYS A 45 -19.31 0.76 -14.44
C LYS A 45 -18.53 -0.48 -14.87
N TYR A 46 -17.22 -0.36 -15.03
CA TYR A 46 -16.31 -1.39 -15.54
C TYR A 46 -15.42 -1.99 -14.44
N VAL A 47 -15.37 -1.35 -13.28
CA VAL A 47 -14.62 -1.75 -12.10
C VAL A 47 -15.62 -2.21 -11.05
N ASP A 48 -16.11 -3.44 -11.20
CA ASP A 48 -16.85 -4.17 -10.18
C ASP A 48 -16.44 -5.65 -10.18
N TRP A 49 -16.98 -6.42 -9.23
CA TRP A 49 -16.66 -7.85 -9.08
C TRP A 49 -16.99 -8.71 -10.31
N LYS A 50 -17.89 -8.26 -11.19
CA LYS A 50 -18.26 -8.99 -12.41
C LYS A 50 -17.41 -8.59 -13.61
N HIS A 51 -16.65 -7.51 -13.50
CA HIS A 51 -15.81 -6.95 -14.57
C HIS A 51 -14.36 -6.82 -14.09
N GLY A 52 -13.67 -5.72 -14.42
CA GLY A 52 -12.25 -5.50 -14.15
C GLY A 52 -11.90 -5.18 -12.69
N GLY A 53 -12.84 -5.27 -11.75
CA GLY A 53 -12.60 -4.95 -10.34
C GLY A 53 -11.56 -5.86 -9.69
N ILE A 54 -11.59 -7.16 -10.00
CA ILE A 54 -10.62 -8.14 -9.49
C ILE A 54 -9.20 -7.80 -9.95
N LEU A 55 -9.04 -7.48 -11.25
CA LEU A 55 -7.74 -7.11 -11.81
C LEU A 55 -7.20 -5.84 -11.14
N LEU A 56 -8.04 -4.83 -10.93
CA LEU A 56 -7.64 -3.60 -10.23
C LEU A 56 -7.14 -3.90 -8.82
N VAL A 57 -7.87 -4.72 -8.06
CA VAL A 57 -7.49 -5.11 -6.69
C VAL A 57 -6.16 -5.84 -6.69
N VAL A 58 -5.96 -6.82 -7.58
CA VAL A 58 -4.71 -7.58 -7.66
C VAL A 58 -3.51 -6.70 -8.01
N VAL A 59 -3.65 -5.83 -9.02
CA VAL A 59 -2.57 -4.93 -9.44
C VAL A 59 -2.21 -3.95 -8.34
N ILE A 60 -3.20 -3.32 -7.71
CA ILE A 60 -2.96 -2.36 -6.64
C ILE A 60 -2.40 -3.05 -5.39
N ALA A 61 -2.85 -4.27 -5.07
CA ALA A 61 -2.30 -5.04 -3.97
C ALA A 61 -0.85 -5.46 -4.21
N PHE A 62 -0.51 -5.84 -5.44
CA PHE A 62 0.86 -6.14 -5.83
C PHE A 62 1.76 -4.91 -5.70
N MET A 63 1.32 -3.75 -6.21
CA MET A 63 2.06 -2.49 -6.05
C MET A 63 2.22 -2.10 -4.58
N GLY A 64 1.17 -2.24 -3.77
CA GLY A 64 1.20 -2.01 -2.33
C GLY A 64 2.24 -2.87 -1.63
N ALA A 65 2.24 -4.18 -1.91
CA ALA A 65 3.20 -5.12 -1.34
C ALA A 65 4.66 -4.78 -1.70
N CYS A 66 4.90 -4.38 -2.96
CA CYS A 66 6.24 -3.96 -3.41
C CYS A 66 6.71 -2.68 -2.71
N ILE A 67 5.84 -1.70 -2.53
CA ILE A 67 6.20 -0.41 -1.94
C ILE A 67 6.39 -0.53 -0.41
N ASP A 68 5.56 -1.34 0.25
CA ASP A 68 5.59 -1.52 1.70
C ASP A 68 6.42 -2.74 2.15
N ILE A 69 7.32 -3.23 1.29
CA ILE A 69 8.17 -4.41 1.59
C ILE A 69 9.14 -4.14 2.75
N GLN A 70 9.50 -2.87 2.95
CA GLN A 70 10.38 -2.41 4.02
C GLN A 70 9.72 -2.50 5.40
N GLY A 71 8.38 -2.58 5.43
CA GLY A 71 7.58 -2.88 6.61
C GLY A 71 7.08 -1.64 7.34
N ASN A 72 5.79 -1.35 7.19
CA ASN A 72 5.05 -0.42 8.03
C ASN A 72 4.57 -1.08 9.34
N PRO A 73 4.64 -0.38 10.51
CA PRO A 73 4.13 -0.88 11.78
C PRO A 73 2.69 -1.42 11.75
N LEU A 74 1.76 -0.78 11.03
CA LEU A 74 0.36 -1.22 10.96
C LEU A 74 0.22 -2.57 10.24
N TYR A 75 0.95 -2.73 9.14
CA TYR A 75 0.94 -3.95 8.34
C TYR A 75 1.89 -5.03 8.89
N ASN A 76 2.56 -4.77 10.02
CA ASN A 76 3.31 -5.78 10.76
C ASN A 76 2.41 -6.56 11.75
N GLU A 77 1.22 -6.04 12.04
CA GLU A 77 0.29 -6.62 13.00
C GLU A 77 -0.17 -8.04 12.63
N PRO A 78 -0.55 -8.34 11.37
CA PRO A 78 -0.99 -9.70 11.04
C PRO A 78 0.14 -10.72 11.16
N ILE A 79 1.37 -10.34 10.80
CA ILE A 79 2.56 -11.17 11.03
C ILE A 79 2.77 -11.38 12.53
N ARG A 80 2.62 -10.33 13.36
CA ARG A 80 2.71 -10.45 14.82
C ARG A 80 1.68 -11.42 15.38
N LEU A 81 0.43 -11.36 14.92
CA LEU A 81 -0.64 -12.24 15.36
C LEU A 81 -0.35 -13.72 15.04
N VAL A 82 0.18 -14.00 13.85
CA VAL A 82 0.55 -15.39 13.47
C VAL A 82 1.66 -15.93 14.37
N TYR A 83 2.65 -15.10 14.72
CA TYR A 83 3.83 -15.51 15.47
C TYR A 83 3.80 -15.16 16.97
N GLN A 84 2.66 -14.72 17.50
CA GLN A 84 2.52 -14.26 18.89
C GLN A 84 2.95 -15.29 19.94
N HIS A 85 2.82 -16.58 19.61
CA HIS A 85 3.20 -17.68 20.48
C HIS A 85 4.72 -17.89 20.58
N LEU A 86 5.51 -17.36 19.64
CA LEU A 86 6.96 -17.48 19.62
C LEU A 86 7.67 -16.26 20.22
N GLY A 87 7.03 -15.09 20.24
CA GLY A 87 7.62 -13.85 20.74
C GLY A 87 7.07 -12.61 20.06
N THR A 88 7.85 -11.52 20.13
CA THR A 88 7.50 -10.22 19.53
C THR A 88 8.23 -10.01 18.22
N LEU A 89 7.55 -9.43 17.23
CA LEU A 89 8.14 -9.06 15.95
C LEU A 89 8.99 -7.79 16.11
N LYS A 90 10.27 -7.89 15.77
CA LYS A 90 11.24 -6.80 15.75
C LYS A 90 11.80 -6.65 14.34
N VAL A 91 11.63 -5.47 13.77
CA VAL A 91 12.20 -5.12 12.46
C VAL A 91 13.49 -4.34 12.69
N THR A 92 14.59 -4.83 12.15
CA THR A 92 15.90 -4.19 12.22
C THR A 92 16.40 -3.85 10.83
N ASN A 93 16.82 -2.61 10.63
CA ASN A 93 17.44 -2.13 9.41
C ASN A 93 18.95 -2.04 9.59
N ILE A 94 19.71 -2.66 8.68
CA ILE A 94 21.16 -2.52 8.62
C ILE A 94 21.52 -1.73 7.37
N MET A 95 22.14 -0.57 7.56
CA MET A 95 22.68 0.24 6.48
C MET A 95 24.13 -0.19 6.22
N THR A 96 24.39 -0.69 5.02
CA THR A 96 25.74 -1.04 4.57
C THR A 96 26.14 -0.10 3.44
N SER A 97 27.24 0.64 3.61
CA SER A 97 27.81 1.45 2.54
C SER A 97 29.08 0.79 2.01
N ILE A 98 29.08 0.40 0.74
CA ILE A 98 30.25 -0.20 0.06
C ILE A 98 30.47 0.57 -1.24
N ASN A 99 31.68 1.10 -1.45
CA ASN A 99 32.10 1.79 -2.68
C ASN A 99 31.11 2.88 -3.17
N GLY A 100 30.55 3.67 -2.26
CA GLY A 100 29.60 4.74 -2.60
C GLY A 100 28.15 4.28 -2.85
N THR A 101 27.87 2.98 -2.71
CA THR A 101 26.51 2.44 -2.73
C THR A 101 26.02 2.17 -1.30
N THR A 102 24.89 2.74 -0.93
CA THR A 102 24.23 2.49 0.36
C THR A 102 23.11 1.49 0.14
N GLY A 103 23.28 0.27 0.64
CA GLY A 103 22.23 -0.73 0.75
C GLY A 103 21.55 -0.66 2.12
N VAL A 104 20.23 -0.74 2.14
CA VAL A 104 19.45 -0.89 3.39
C VAL A 104 18.82 -2.27 3.38
N ASN A 105 19.27 -3.13 4.29
CA ASN A 105 18.72 -4.47 4.46
C ASN A 105 17.76 -4.49 5.65
N TYR A 106 16.57 -5.05 5.44
CA TYR A 106 15.53 -5.17 6.46
C TYR A 106 15.44 -6.62 6.93
N TYR A 107 15.52 -6.81 8.25
CA TYR A 107 15.43 -8.12 8.89
C TYR A 107 14.22 -8.17 9.81
N PHE A 108 13.34 -9.13 9.57
CA PHE A 108 12.11 -9.36 10.34
C PHE A 108 12.32 -10.52 11.31
N ASN A 109 12.56 -10.22 12.58
CA ASN A 109 12.94 -11.18 13.60
C ASN A 109 11.83 -11.35 14.64
N ILE A 110 11.54 -12.59 15.04
CA ILE A 110 10.70 -12.89 16.19
C ILE A 110 11.62 -13.14 17.39
N VAL A 111 11.45 -12.32 18.42
CA VAL A 111 12.31 -12.29 19.61
C VAL A 111 11.51 -12.76 20.83
N ASN A 112 12.04 -13.73 21.57
CA ASN A 112 11.40 -14.22 22.80
C ASN A 112 11.53 -13.21 23.95
N PRO A 113 10.83 -13.42 25.08
CA PRO A 113 10.94 -12.55 26.25
C PRO A 113 12.37 -12.42 26.82
N SER A 114 13.22 -13.44 26.60
CA SER A 114 14.63 -13.45 27.01
C SER A 114 15.55 -12.66 26.07
N GLY A 115 15.03 -12.07 24.99
CA GLY A 115 15.80 -11.27 24.04
C GLY A 115 16.50 -12.05 22.92
N HIS A 116 16.31 -13.37 22.83
CA HIS A 116 16.89 -14.20 21.78
C HIS A 116 15.99 -14.25 20.53
N VAL A 117 16.60 -14.23 19.35
CA VAL A 117 15.91 -14.41 18.07
C VAL A 117 15.53 -15.88 17.92
N VAL A 118 14.24 -16.18 17.92
CA VAL A 118 13.70 -17.54 17.77
C VAL A 118 13.43 -17.87 16.30
N LYS A 119 13.09 -16.85 15.50
CA LYS A 119 12.80 -17.02 14.08
C LYS A 119 13.13 -15.76 13.29
N GLN A 120 13.82 -15.91 12.17
CA GLN A 120 13.99 -14.86 11.17
C GLN A 120 13.06 -15.14 9.98
N LEU A 121 12.23 -14.17 9.61
CA LEU A 121 11.32 -14.30 8.47
C LEU A 121 12.04 -13.99 7.16
N ASN A 122 11.80 -14.84 6.16
CA ASN A 122 12.25 -14.59 4.79
C ASN A 122 11.45 -13.42 4.19
N MET A 123 12.15 -12.52 3.50
CA MET A 123 11.55 -11.37 2.81
C MET A 123 10.45 -11.77 1.82
N TRP A 124 10.59 -12.91 1.14
CA TRP A 124 9.54 -13.44 0.26
C TRP A 124 8.27 -13.83 1.02
N GLY A 125 8.42 -14.37 2.22
CA GLY A 125 7.29 -14.67 3.10
C GLY A 125 6.60 -13.39 3.57
N VAL A 126 7.38 -12.37 3.96
CA VAL A 126 6.84 -11.05 4.34
C VAL A 126 6.08 -10.43 3.17
N ALA A 127 6.64 -10.44 1.96
CA ALA A 127 6.00 -9.92 0.75
C ALA A 127 4.66 -10.63 0.47
N LEU A 128 4.58 -11.94 0.67
CA LEU A 128 3.33 -12.70 0.52
C LEU A 128 2.28 -12.28 1.55
N PHE A 129 2.66 -12.12 2.83
CA PHE A 129 1.77 -11.59 3.87
C PHE A 129 1.23 -10.21 3.48
N ARG A 130 2.11 -9.29 3.06
CA ARG A 130 1.69 -7.95 2.63
C ARG A 130 0.76 -7.98 1.44
N PHE A 131 1.04 -8.82 0.46
CA PHE A 131 0.17 -8.98 -0.71
C PHE A 131 -1.23 -9.43 -0.30
N ILE A 132 -1.34 -10.42 0.60
CA ILE A 132 -2.63 -10.89 1.12
C ILE A 132 -3.35 -9.78 1.91
N GLU A 133 -2.64 -9.04 2.75
CA GLU A 133 -3.22 -7.91 3.50
C GLU A 133 -3.80 -6.85 2.58
N TYR A 134 -3.05 -6.42 1.57
CA TYR A 134 -3.53 -5.46 0.59
C TYR A 134 -4.68 -6.02 -0.26
N LEU A 135 -4.64 -7.30 -0.63
CA LEU A 135 -5.77 -7.94 -1.33
C LEU A 135 -7.05 -7.85 -0.48
N VAL A 136 -6.98 -8.15 0.81
CA VAL A 136 -8.14 -8.07 1.71
C VAL A 136 -8.65 -6.64 1.82
N ILE A 137 -7.76 -5.69 2.09
CA ILE A 137 -8.11 -4.26 2.25
C ILE A 137 -8.78 -3.73 0.99
N TYR A 138 -8.16 -3.90 -0.18
CA TYR A 138 -8.70 -3.35 -1.43
C TYR A 138 -9.95 -4.12 -1.90
N SER A 139 -10.12 -5.38 -1.54
CA SER A 139 -11.37 -6.13 -1.78
C SER A 139 -12.54 -5.54 -0.96
N ILE A 140 -12.31 -5.23 0.32
CA ILE A 140 -13.30 -4.57 1.18
C ILE A 140 -13.64 -3.20 0.60
N LEU A 141 -12.62 -2.41 0.26
CA LEU A 141 -12.81 -1.08 -0.32
C LEU A 141 -13.58 -1.14 -1.65
N LEU A 142 -13.26 -2.08 -2.56
CA LEU A 142 -14.00 -2.26 -3.80
C LEU A 142 -15.48 -2.53 -3.52
N SER A 143 -15.76 -3.43 -2.58
CA SER A 143 -17.11 -3.84 -2.20
C SER A 143 -17.93 -2.70 -1.60
N MET A 144 -17.29 -1.76 -0.90
CA MET A 144 -17.95 -0.59 -0.31
C MET A 144 -18.09 0.57 -1.29
N LEU A 145 -17.00 0.93 -2.00
CA LEU A 145 -16.94 2.13 -2.83
C LEU A 145 -17.77 2.01 -4.11
N VAL A 146 -17.77 0.84 -4.77
CA VAL A 146 -18.50 0.68 -6.03
C VAL A 146 -20.02 0.90 -5.85
N PRO A 147 -20.71 0.25 -4.89
CA PRO A 147 -22.11 0.52 -4.63
C PRO A 147 -22.36 1.97 -4.21
N MET A 148 -21.53 2.51 -3.31
CA MET A 148 -21.64 3.89 -2.84
C MET A 148 -21.57 4.90 -3.99
N PHE A 149 -20.60 4.77 -4.89
CA PHE A 149 -20.45 5.67 -6.03
C PHE A 149 -21.55 5.49 -7.09
N LYS A 150 -22.08 4.27 -7.26
CA LYS A 150 -23.27 4.05 -8.09
C LYS A 150 -24.50 4.75 -7.50
N LEU A 151 -24.70 4.68 -6.18
CA LEU A 151 -25.80 5.35 -5.46
C LEU A 151 -25.72 6.87 -5.60
N VAL A 152 -24.57 7.47 -5.29
CA VAL A 152 -24.35 8.93 -5.35
C VAL A 152 -24.68 9.47 -6.75
N ARG A 153 -24.25 8.77 -7.80
CA ARG A 153 -24.56 9.16 -9.18
C ARG A 153 -26.07 9.09 -9.48
N ASN A 154 -26.76 8.06 -9.02
CA ASN A 154 -28.19 7.90 -9.27
C ASN A 154 -29.01 9.00 -8.57
N ILE A 155 -28.64 9.38 -7.34
CA ILE A 155 -29.27 10.50 -6.62
C ILE A 155 -29.06 11.82 -7.39
N LYS A 156 -27.85 12.05 -7.90
CA LYS A 156 -27.55 13.26 -8.68
C LYS A 156 -28.41 13.34 -9.95
N LEU A 157 -28.51 12.25 -10.71
CA LEU A 157 -29.33 12.20 -11.92
C LEU A 157 -30.83 12.42 -11.64
N LYS A 158 -31.35 11.88 -10.54
CA LYS A 158 -32.76 12.08 -10.13
C LYS A 158 -33.06 13.54 -9.72
N LYS A 159 -32.06 14.29 -9.26
CA LYS A 159 -32.21 15.71 -8.90
C LYS A 159 -32.18 16.64 -10.13
N GLU A 160 -31.61 16.17 -11.23
CA GLU A 160 -31.47 16.91 -12.50
C GLU A 160 -32.61 16.62 -13.50
N SER A 161 -33.50 15.66 -13.19
CA SER A 161 -34.73 15.33 -13.93
C SER A 161 -35.96 16.00 -13.33
#